data_AF-X0W0Q4-F1
#
_entry.id   AF-X0W0Q4-F1
#
_cell.length_a   1.000
_cell.length_b   1.000
_cell.length_c   1.000
_cell.angle_alpha   90.00
_cell.angle_beta   90.00
_cell.angle_gamma   90.00
#
_symmetry.space_group_name_H-M   'P 1'
#
loop_
_entity.id
_entity.type
_entity.pdbx_description
1 polymer ?
#
loop_
_entity_poly.entity_id
_entity_poly.type
_entity_poly.pdbx_seq_one_letter_code
_entity_poly.pdbx_strand_id
1 'polypeptide(L)'
;SREPARVFFMAVTVFRDETAALLKQRLLEIYARGNPPAGNEFHKLLKRVNKTLSKENPDQRPRDASGQPGGVIYLLPDTTTIIIPDIHARMELVLNVLLYKDRHGRSNLDKLSTGQLQVVCVGDGVHAEGRAAERWALALEEFKADFATHEHMDEEMRESFGVMEMVMETKSSFPTTFHFLKGNHENIRNETGSGNYAYGKYAYEGAMVYHYVQKFYSKAFIEQYVVFEKNLPLLAIGNNFLISHAEPYTFFDRQQVKGEFRP
;
A
#
# COMPACT_ATOMS: atom_id res chain seq x y z
N SER A 1 37.46 22.57 -14.68
CA SER A 1 36.06 22.95 -14.33
C SER A 1 35.17 21.72 -14.03
N ARG A 2 35.59 20.80 -13.12
CA ARG A 2 34.83 19.58 -12.76
C ARG A 2 34.03 19.67 -11.43
N GLU A 3 33.95 20.85 -10.82
CA GLU A 3 33.29 21.04 -9.52
C GLU A 3 31.75 20.97 -9.49
N PRO A 4 30.99 21.49 -10.46
CA PRO A 4 29.53 21.57 -10.29
C PRO A 4 28.83 20.20 -10.31
N ALA A 5 29.38 19.23 -11.06
CA ALA A 5 28.85 17.87 -11.07
C ALA A 5 29.05 17.17 -9.72
N ARG A 6 30.23 17.31 -9.09
CA ARG A 6 30.53 16.65 -7.81
C ARG A 6 29.63 17.14 -6.67
N VAL A 7 29.38 18.45 -6.60
CA VAL A 7 28.51 19.06 -5.59
C VAL A 7 27.06 18.62 -5.77
N PHE A 8 26.57 18.57 -7.01
CA PHE A 8 25.22 18.10 -7.32
C PHE A 8 25.02 16.62 -6.96
N PHE A 9 25.96 15.75 -7.35
CA PHE A 9 25.91 14.33 -6.98
C PHE A 9 25.93 14.14 -5.46
N MET A 10 26.78 14.88 -4.73
CA MET A 10 26.88 14.77 -3.28
C MET A 10 25.59 15.24 -2.58
N ALA A 11 24.96 16.33 -3.03
CA ALA A 11 23.69 16.81 -2.48
C ALA A 11 22.53 15.85 -2.74
N VAL A 12 22.46 15.24 -3.93
CA VAL A 12 21.43 14.24 -4.26
C VAL A 12 21.60 12.96 -3.45
N THR A 13 22.83 12.51 -3.20
CA THR A 13 23.10 11.35 -2.34
C THR A 13 22.72 11.63 -0.89
N VAL A 14 23.12 12.78 -0.33
CA VAL A 14 22.79 13.17 1.05
C VAL A 14 21.27 13.25 1.27
N PHE A 15 20.52 13.84 0.34
CA PHE A 15 19.06 13.93 0.44
C PHE A 15 18.35 12.56 0.42
N ARG A 16 18.88 11.59 -0.35
CA ARG A 16 18.33 10.24 -0.43
C ARG A 16 18.58 9.44 0.84
N ASP A 17 19.77 9.56 1.41
CA ASP A 17 20.15 8.90 2.66
C ASP A 17 19.31 9.44 3.84
N GLU A 18 19.05 10.75 3.89
CA GLU A 18 18.15 11.36 4.88
C GLU A 18 16.71 10.86 4.75
N THR A 19 16.20 10.74 3.52
CA THR A 19 14.85 10.24 3.25
C THR A 19 14.67 8.80 3.76
N ALA A 20 15.63 7.92 3.49
CA ALA A 20 15.59 6.53 3.95
C ALA A 20 15.66 6.42 5.48
N ALA A 21 16.49 7.24 6.13
CA ALA A 21 16.59 7.28 7.59
C ALA A 21 15.30 7.77 8.26
N LEU A 22 14.70 8.85 7.76
CA LEU A 22 13.42 9.38 8.27
C LEU A 22 12.28 8.38 8.07
N LEU A 23 12.20 7.77 6.89
CA LEU A 23 11.20 6.73 6.63
C LEU A 23 11.39 5.54 7.56
N LYS A 24 12.62 5.07 7.77
CA LYS A 24 12.89 3.98 8.72
C LYS A 24 12.36 4.30 10.11
N GLN A 25 12.63 5.50 10.62
CA GLN A 25 12.10 5.92 11.92
C GLN A 25 10.57 5.88 11.92
N ARG A 26 9.94 6.45 10.90
CA ARG A 26 8.47 6.47 10.76
C ARG A 26 7.85 5.07 10.73
N LEU A 27 8.47 4.13 10.02
CA LEU A 27 8.01 2.74 9.96
C LEU A 27 8.09 2.05 11.33
N LEU A 28 9.15 2.29 12.09
CA LEU A 28 9.30 1.77 13.46
C LEU A 28 8.28 2.39 14.42
N GLU A 29 7.95 3.68 14.26
CA GLU A 29 6.90 4.34 15.04
C GLU A 29 5.51 3.75 14.76
N ILE A 30 5.17 3.51 13.48
CA ILE A 30 3.91 2.85 13.10
C ILE A 30 3.82 1.47 13.75
N TYR A 31 4.91 0.70 13.68
CA TYR A 31 4.97 -0.63 14.28
C TYR A 31 4.89 -0.61 15.81
N ALA A 32 5.49 0.38 16.48
CA ALA A 32 5.48 0.45 17.94
C ALA A 32 4.14 0.94 18.51
N ARG A 33 3.27 1.55 17.69
CA ARG A 33 1.98 2.08 18.14
C ARG A 33 1.02 0.95 18.54
N GLY A 34 0.38 1.10 19.70
CA GLY A 34 -0.57 0.12 20.24
C GLY A 34 -2.01 0.26 19.75
N ASN A 35 -2.37 1.39 19.15
CA ASN A 35 -3.74 1.70 18.71
C ASN A 35 -3.81 1.94 17.18
N PRO A 36 -5.01 1.91 16.58
CA PRO A 36 -5.24 2.39 15.22
C PRO A 36 -4.69 3.81 14.99
N PRO A 37 -4.32 4.16 13.74
CA PRO A 37 -3.88 5.52 13.45
C PRO A 37 -5.01 6.51 13.66
N ALA A 38 -4.68 7.65 14.29
CA ALA A 38 -5.62 8.74 14.46
C ALA A 38 -6.14 9.22 13.09
N GLY A 39 -7.47 9.33 12.94
CA GLY A 39 -8.10 9.60 11.66
C GLY A 39 -7.62 10.86 10.94
N ASN A 40 -7.28 11.93 11.69
CA ASN A 40 -6.77 13.17 11.11
C ASN A 40 -5.38 13.01 10.49
N GLU A 41 -4.45 12.32 11.19
CA GLU A 41 -3.10 12.09 10.68
C GLU A 41 -3.14 11.11 9.50
N PHE A 42 -3.96 10.07 9.61
CA PHE A 42 -4.11 9.11 8.52
C PHE A 42 -4.74 9.74 7.27
N HIS A 43 -5.71 10.64 7.46
CA HIS A 43 -6.28 11.42 6.36
C HIS A 43 -5.26 12.33 5.66
N LYS A 44 -4.32 12.93 6.41
CA LYS A 44 -3.22 13.72 5.82
C LYS A 44 -2.30 12.82 4.98
N LEU A 45 -1.97 11.63 5.49
CA LEU A 45 -1.19 10.64 4.75
C LEU A 45 -1.89 10.23 3.45
N LEU A 46 -3.19 9.93 3.49
CA LEU A 46 -4.00 9.60 2.32
C LEU A 46 -3.94 10.70 1.25
N LYS A 47 -4.11 11.97 1.64
CA LYS A 47 -4.00 13.10 0.70
C LYS A 47 -2.60 13.16 0.07
N ARG A 48 -1.56 12.90 0.84
CA ARG A 48 -0.18 12.91 0.36
C ARG A 48 0.06 11.77 -0.63
N VAL A 49 -0.29 10.53 -0.29
CA VAL A 49 -0.10 9.38 -1.19
C VAL A 49 -0.96 9.48 -2.45
N ASN A 50 -2.21 9.99 -2.36
CA ASN A 50 -3.04 10.25 -3.53
C ASN A 50 -2.39 11.27 -4.47
N LYS A 51 -1.80 12.34 -3.91
CA LYS A 51 -1.02 13.30 -4.68
C LYS A 51 0.23 12.67 -5.30
N THR A 52 0.87 11.74 -4.61
CA THR A 52 2.00 10.96 -5.17
C THR A 52 1.54 10.11 -6.35
N LEU A 53 0.50 9.28 -6.18
CA LEU A 53 -0.01 8.36 -7.20
C LEU A 53 -0.49 9.11 -8.47
N SER A 54 -1.25 10.19 -8.30
CA SER A 54 -1.71 11.04 -9.41
C SER A 54 -0.60 11.69 -10.24
N LYS A 55 0.60 11.80 -9.66
CA LYS A 55 1.78 12.43 -10.27
C LYS A 55 2.88 11.44 -10.64
N GLU A 56 2.59 10.13 -10.61
CA GLU A 56 3.54 9.14 -11.09
C GLU A 56 3.93 9.41 -12.56
N ASN A 57 5.17 9.07 -12.90
CA ASN A 57 5.71 9.30 -14.24
C ASN A 57 4.84 8.52 -15.26
N PRO A 58 4.22 9.19 -16.26
CA PRO A 58 3.39 8.53 -17.27
C PRO A 58 4.11 7.44 -18.08
N ASP A 59 5.43 7.50 -18.21
CA ASP A 59 6.22 6.44 -18.87
C ASP A 59 6.23 5.15 -18.05
N GLN A 60 6.23 5.29 -16.71
CA GLN A 60 6.20 4.18 -15.77
C GLN A 60 4.76 3.74 -15.46
N ARG A 61 3.86 4.71 -15.30
CA ARG A 61 2.45 4.54 -14.94
C ARG A 61 1.59 5.23 -15.99
N PRO A 62 1.32 4.58 -17.15
CA PRO A 62 0.51 5.18 -18.19
C PRO A 62 -0.85 5.65 -17.65
N ARG A 63 -1.31 6.78 -18.17
CA ARG A 63 -2.62 7.31 -17.81
C ARG A 63 -3.73 6.53 -18.54
N ASP A 64 -4.90 6.46 -17.90
CA ASP A 64 -6.12 5.96 -18.51
C ASP A 64 -6.73 6.98 -19.49
N ALA A 65 -7.86 6.61 -20.10
CA ALA A 65 -8.59 7.48 -21.05
C ALA A 65 -9.13 8.77 -20.41
N SER A 66 -9.26 8.82 -19.07
CA SER A 66 -9.70 10.00 -18.31
C SER A 66 -8.53 10.86 -17.79
N GLY A 67 -7.29 10.50 -18.12
CA GLY A 67 -6.09 11.19 -17.67
C GLY A 67 -5.66 10.86 -16.23
N GLN A 68 -6.29 9.87 -15.58
CA GLN A 68 -5.91 9.39 -14.24
C GLN A 68 -4.82 8.30 -14.35
N PRO A 69 -4.13 7.93 -13.26
CA PRO A 69 -3.23 6.77 -13.27
C PRO A 69 -3.96 5.51 -13.72
N GLY A 70 -3.52 4.88 -14.82
CA GLY A 70 -4.15 3.70 -15.40
C GLY A 70 -3.79 2.41 -14.67
N GLY A 71 -4.28 1.23 -15.07
CA GLY A 71 -4.10 -0.02 -14.30
C GLY A 71 -2.70 -0.65 -14.34
N VAL A 72 -1.83 -0.26 -15.29
CA VAL A 72 -0.49 -0.86 -15.49
C VAL A 72 0.64 -0.03 -14.85
N ILE A 73 1.61 -0.67 -14.21
CA ILE A 73 2.90 -0.09 -13.84
C ILE A 73 4.03 -0.86 -14.53
N TYR A 74 4.92 -0.15 -15.23
CA TYR A 74 6.15 -0.73 -15.76
C TYR A 74 7.24 -0.65 -14.70
N LEU A 75 7.89 -1.77 -14.43
CA LEU A 75 9.01 -1.82 -13.50
C LEU A 75 10.27 -1.28 -14.18
N LEU A 76 11.19 -0.77 -13.37
CA LEU A 76 12.47 -0.28 -13.87
C LEU A 76 13.24 -1.44 -14.51
N PRO A 77 13.69 -1.30 -15.77
CA PRO A 77 14.52 -2.32 -16.39
C PRO A 77 15.84 -2.47 -15.62
N ASP A 78 16.38 -3.68 -15.63
CA ASP A 78 17.70 -4.01 -15.05
C ASP A 78 17.84 -3.74 -13.54
N THR A 79 16.72 -3.49 -12.86
CA THR A 79 16.65 -3.27 -11.41
C THR A 79 16.07 -4.50 -10.73
N THR A 80 16.79 -5.05 -9.74
CA THR A 80 16.33 -6.22 -8.99
C THR A 80 14.96 -5.94 -8.35
N THR A 81 14.02 -6.85 -8.56
CA THR A 81 12.65 -6.74 -8.03
C THR A 81 12.45 -7.73 -6.89
N ILE A 82 12.02 -7.23 -5.73
CA ILE A 82 11.44 -8.06 -4.67
C ILE A 82 9.93 -8.05 -4.85
N ILE A 83 9.33 -9.23 -4.89
CA ILE A 83 7.88 -9.41 -4.92
C ILE A 83 7.44 -9.82 -3.53
N ILE A 84 6.55 -9.06 -2.91
CA ILE A 84 5.95 -9.36 -1.61
C ILE A 84 4.54 -9.92 -1.88
N PRO A 85 4.24 -11.17 -1.44
CA PRO A 85 2.91 -11.76 -1.56
C PRO A 85 1.89 -11.06 -0.63
N ASP A 86 0.66 -11.58 -0.55
CA ASP A 86 -0.41 -11.04 0.28
C ASP A 86 0.08 -10.71 1.70
N ILE A 87 -0.24 -9.52 2.20
CA ILE A 87 0.34 -9.03 3.45
C ILE A 87 -0.57 -9.37 4.63
N HIS A 88 -1.88 -9.24 4.49
CA HIS A 88 -2.89 -9.54 5.50
C HIS A 88 -2.54 -8.99 6.89
N ALA A 89 -2.38 -7.68 6.95
CA ALA A 89 -2.10 -6.92 8.18
C ALA A 89 -0.77 -7.28 8.88
N ARG A 90 0.13 -8.02 8.23
CA ARG A 90 1.46 -8.38 8.77
C ARG A 90 2.47 -7.23 8.62
N MET A 91 2.48 -6.30 9.56
CA MET A 91 3.44 -5.20 9.58
C MET A 91 4.89 -5.66 9.67
N GLU A 92 5.14 -6.76 10.38
CA GLU A 92 6.46 -7.37 10.51
C GLU A 92 6.99 -7.88 9.16
N LEU A 93 6.12 -8.36 8.27
CA LEU A 93 6.53 -8.76 6.92
C LEU A 93 7.09 -7.55 6.16
N VAL A 94 6.35 -6.44 6.17
CA VAL A 94 6.77 -5.19 5.51
C VAL A 94 8.07 -4.67 6.10
N LEU A 95 8.17 -4.58 7.43
CA LEU A 95 9.38 -4.13 8.11
C LEU A 95 10.58 -5.03 7.82
N ASN A 96 10.42 -6.34 7.95
CA ASN A 96 11.53 -7.27 7.76
C ASN A 96 12.05 -7.20 6.34
N VAL A 97 11.17 -7.07 5.33
CA VAL A 97 11.60 -6.90 3.94
C VAL A 97 12.32 -5.56 3.74
N LEU A 98 11.75 -4.44 4.20
CA LEU A 98 12.32 -3.11 3.96
C LEU A 98 13.63 -2.89 4.74
N LEU A 99 13.73 -3.42 5.96
CA LEU A 99 14.88 -3.23 6.86
C LEU A 99 15.94 -4.32 6.71
N TYR A 100 15.69 -5.37 5.92
CA TYR A 100 16.68 -6.41 5.65
C TYR A 100 17.98 -5.81 5.13
N LYS A 101 19.09 -6.17 5.78
CA LYS A 101 20.44 -5.72 5.41
C LYS A 101 21.20 -6.82 4.69
N ASP A 102 21.91 -6.45 3.64
CA ASP A 102 22.86 -7.35 3.00
C ASP A 102 24.18 -7.48 3.80
N ARG A 103 25.10 -8.29 3.27
CA ARG A 103 26.45 -8.50 3.83
C ARG A 103 27.30 -7.23 3.93
N HIS A 104 26.91 -6.15 3.26
CA HIS A 104 27.58 -4.85 3.31
C HIS A 104 26.88 -3.87 4.27
N GLY A 105 25.86 -4.33 5.00
CA GLY A 105 25.12 -3.55 5.98
C GLY A 105 24.08 -2.60 5.38
N ARG A 106 23.86 -2.62 4.05
CA ARG A 106 22.88 -1.76 3.38
C ARG A 106 21.50 -2.38 3.39
N SER A 107 20.51 -1.63 3.86
CA SER A 107 19.12 -2.08 3.92
C SER A 107 18.43 -2.02 2.56
N ASN A 108 17.29 -2.71 2.42
CA ASN A 108 16.47 -2.58 1.23
C ASN A 108 15.87 -1.17 1.07
N LEU A 109 15.58 -0.44 2.16
CA LEU A 109 15.24 0.99 2.10
C LEU A 109 16.34 1.83 1.44
N ASP A 110 17.60 1.61 1.81
CA ASP A 110 18.73 2.33 1.22
C ASP A 110 18.81 2.06 -0.30
N LYS A 111 18.58 0.81 -0.70
CA LYS A 111 18.59 0.39 -2.11
C LYS A 111 17.40 0.95 -2.90
N LEU A 112 16.21 1.03 -2.29
CA LEU A 112 15.04 1.70 -2.87
C LEU A 112 15.32 3.18 -3.14
N SER A 113 15.95 3.88 -2.19
CA SER A 113 16.28 5.31 -2.31
C SER A 113 17.29 5.61 -3.44
N THR A 114 18.17 4.65 -3.72
CA THR A 114 19.23 4.77 -4.74
C THR A 114 18.87 4.17 -6.09
N GLY A 115 17.70 3.52 -6.21
CA GLY A 115 17.26 2.87 -7.45
C GLY A 115 17.97 1.55 -7.74
N GLN A 116 18.66 0.96 -6.76
CA GLN A 116 19.35 -0.33 -6.91
C GLN A 116 18.43 -1.53 -6.68
N LEU A 117 17.24 -1.27 -6.13
CA LEU A 117 16.21 -2.26 -5.85
C LEU A 117 14.86 -1.61 -6.13
N GLN A 118 13.89 -2.44 -6.52
CA GLN A 118 12.47 -2.08 -6.51
C GLN A 118 11.65 -3.17 -5.80
N VAL A 119 10.52 -2.79 -5.25
CA VAL A 119 9.60 -3.66 -4.51
C VAL A 119 8.21 -3.56 -5.11
N VAL A 120 7.56 -4.70 -5.31
CA VAL A 120 6.16 -4.80 -5.69
C VAL A 120 5.43 -5.65 -4.67
N CYS A 121 4.48 -5.06 -3.94
CA CYS A 121 3.53 -5.80 -3.12
C CYS A 121 2.33 -6.18 -3.98
N VAL A 122 1.88 -7.43 -3.91
CA VAL A 122 0.78 -7.92 -4.75
C VAL A 122 -0.62 -7.51 -4.26
N GLY A 123 -0.71 -6.78 -3.15
CA GLY A 123 -1.96 -6.30 -2.58
C GLY A 123 -2.29 -6.96 -1.25
N ASP A 124 -3.57 -6.91 -0.89
CA ASP A 124 -4.12 -7.50 0.33
C ASP A 124 -3.37 -7.05 1.57
N GLY A 125 -3.31 -5.73 1.76
CA GLY A 125 -2.67 -5.10 2.91
C GLY A 125 -3.43 -5.32 4.22
N VAL A 126 -4.75 -5.50 4.10
CA VAL A 126 -5.69 -5.52 5.23
C VAL A 126 -6.31 -6.91 5.44
N HIS A 127 -7.01 -7.03 6.56
CA HIS A 127 -7.65 -8.23 7.09
C HIS A 127 -6.63 -9.30 7.46
N ALA A 128 -6.43 -9.52 8.75
CA ALA A 128 -5.41 -10.45 9.25
C ALA A 128 -5.65 -11.94 8.96
N GLU A 129 -6.77 -12.31 8.34
CA GLU A 129 -7.17 -13.68 8.02
C GLU A 129 -7.01 -14.67 9.21
N GLY A 130 -6.63 -15.92 8.94
CA GLY A 130 -6.73 -17.04 9.87
C GLY A 130 -5.88 -16.91 11.13
N ARG A 131 -4.77 -16.17 11.10
CA ARG A 131 -3.97 -15.89 12.31
C ARG A 131 -4.74 -15.07 13.35
N ALA A 132 -5.81 -14.39 12.93
CA ALA A 132 -6.66 -13.56 13.75
C ALA A 132 -8.11 -14.07 13.80
N ALA A 133 -8.37 -15.34 13.47
CA ALA A 133 -9.73 -15.88 13.43
C ALA A 133 -10.50 -15.70 14.77
N GLU A 134 -9.81 -15.89 15.91
CA GLU A 134 -10.39 -15.63 17.23
C GLU A 134 -10.69 -14.14 17.45
N ARG A 135 -9.75 -13.26 17.09
CA ARG A 135 -9.95 -11.80 17.14
C ARG A 135 -11.14 -11.37 16.29
N TRP A 136 -11.32 -11.95 15.10
CA TRP A 136 -12.49 -11.69 14.25
C TRP A 136 -13.80 -12.13 14.89
N ALA A 137 -13.81 -13.29 15.57
CA ALA A 137 -15.00 -13.76 16.29
C ALA A 137 -15.36 -12.82 17.45
N LEU A 138 -14.37 -12.32 18.20
CA LEU A 138 -14.60 -11.37 19.29
C LEU A 138 -15.03 -9.99 18.77
N ALA A 139 -14.38 -9.49 17.71
CA ALA A 139 -14.77 -8.26 17.04
C ALA A 139 -16.18 -8.33 16.43
N LEU A 140 -16.65 -9.54 16.06
CA LEU A 140 -18.03 -9.73 15.61
C LEU A 140 -19.05 -9.50 16.74
N GLU A 141 -18.73 -9.88 17.98
CA GLU A 141 -19.58 -9.56 19.14
C GLU A 141 -19.59 -8.05 19.42
N GLU A 142 -18.43 -7.39 19.31
CA GLU A 142 -18.32 -5.93 19.37
C GLU A 142 -19.18 -5.26 18.30
N PHE A 143 -19.12 -5.75 17.05
CA PHE A 143 -19.91 -5.25 15.92
C PHE A 143 -21.43 -5.40 16.15
N LYS A 144 -21.88 -6.54 16.68
CA LYS A 144 -23.30 -6.76 17.03
C LYS A 144 -23.80 -5.79 18.11
N ALA A 145 -22.90 -5.37 19.01
CA ALA A 145 -23.15 -4.36 20.02
C ALA A 145 -22.90 -2.92 19.53
N ASP A 146 -22.85 -2.71 18.21
CA ASP A 146 -22.57 -1.40 17.58
C ASP A 146 -21.28 -0.75 18.10
N PHE A 147 -20.25 -1.56 18.36
CA PHE A 147 -18.96 -1.14 18.88
C PHE A 147 -19.06 -0.31 20.17
N ALA A 148 -19.98 -0.67 21.08
CA ALA A 148 -20.03 -0.10 22.43
C ALA A 148 -18.70 -0.33 23.20
N THR A 149 -18.07 -1.48 22.94
CA THR A 149 -16.66 -1.77 23.15
C THR A 149 -16.04 -2.18 21.80
N HIS A 150 -14.76 -1.93 21.58
CA HIS A 150 -14.12 -2.13 20.27
C HIS A 150 -12.62 -2.46 20.39
N GLU A 151 -12.22 -3.17 21.44
CA GLU A 151 -10.81 -3.50 21.70
C GLU A 151 -10.24 -4.45 20.64
N HIS A 152 -11.01 -5.48 20.26
CA HIS A 152 -10.57 -6.47 19.27
C HIS A 152 -10.59 -5.89 17.85
N MET A 153 -11.60 -5.08 17.54
CA MET A 153 -11.65 -4.33 16.30
C MET A 153 -10.52 -3.30 16.23
N ASP A 154 -10.18 -2.61 17.32
CA ASP A 154 -9.04 -1.69 17.36
C ASP A 154 -7.73 -2.43 17.09
N GLU A 155 -7.54 -3.63 17.63
CA GLU A 155 -6.34 -4.42 17.39
C GLU A 155 -6.24 -4.84 15.91
N GLU A 156 -7.35 -5.28 15.30
CA GLU A 156 -7.40 -5.57 13.85
C GLU A 156 -7.08 -4.33 13.01
N MET A 157 -7.71 -3.20 13.32
CA MET A 157 -7.53 -1.96 12.58
C MET A 157 -6.14 -1.36 12.80
N ARG A 158 -5.53 -1.56 13.97
CA ARG A 158 -4.14 -1.20 14.26
C ARG A 158 -3.18 -1.91 13.32
N GLU A 159 -3.40 -3.20 13.07
CA GLU A 159 -2.55 -3.97 12.16
C GLU A 159 -2.83 -3.67 10.69
N SER A 160 -4.11 -3.73 10.30
CA SER A 160 -4.55 -3.49 8.93
C SER A 160 -4.15 -2.09 8.47
N PHE A 161 -4.52 -1.04 9.21
CA PHE A 161 -4.13 0.32 8.86
C PHE A 161 -2.66 0.61 9.13
N GLY A 162 -2.00 -0.10 10.04
CA GLY A 162 -0.56 0.00 10.22
C GLY A 162 0.21 -0.44 8.98
N VAL A 163 -0.15 -1.58 8.36
CA VAL A 163 0.39 -1.98 7.06
C VAL A 163 0.15 -0.91 6.01
N MET A 164 -1.08 -0.39 5.93
CA MET A 164 -1.42 0.60 4.91
C MET A 164 -0.70 1.93 5.13
N GLU A 165 -0.47 2.37 6.38
CA GLU A 165 0.40 3.50 6.66
C GLU A 165 1.83 3.24 6.18
N MET A 166 2.41 2.05 6.46
CA MET A 166 3.76 1.71 6.00
C MET A 166 3.87 1.73 4.46
N VAL A 167 2.87 1.18 3.78
CA VAL A 167 2.76 1.18 2.32
C VAL A 167 2.68 2.61 1.78
N MET A 168 1.81 3.45 2.35
CA MET A 168 1.62 4.84 1.88
C MET A 168 2.84 5.71 2.16
N GLU A 169 3.48 5.58 3.34
CA GLU A 169 4.72 6.28 3.69
C GLU A 169 5.85 5.89 2.73
N THR A 170 6.02 4.59 2.48
CA THR A 170 7.06 4.08 1.57
C THR A 170 6.80 4.52 0.13
N LYS A 171 5.55 4.43 -0.34
CA LYS A 171 5.16 4.88 -1.68
C LYS A 171 5.37 6.39 -1.87
N SER A 172 5.00 7.19 -0.88
CA SER A 172 5.22 8.64 -0.90
C SER A 172 6.71 8.99 -0.95
N SER A 173 7.56 8.22 -0.29
CA SER A 173 9.02 8.45 -0.23
C SER A 173 9.74 7.98 -1.48
N PHE A 174 9.32 6.84 -2.03
CA PHE A 174 9.99 6.15 -3.15
C PHE A 174 9.01 5.81 -4.29
N PRO A 175 8.40 6.81 -4.93
CA PRO A 175 7.33 6.60 -5.91
C PRO A 175 7.76 5.78 -7.12
N THR A 176 9.04 5.80 -7.48
CA THR A 176 9.57 5.12 -8.66
C THR A 176 10.02 3.68 -8.41
N THR A 177 10.32 3.32 -7.15
CA THR A 177 10.92 2.02 -6.80
C THR A 177 10.06 1.19 -5.84
N PHE A 178 9.01 1.74 -5.24
CA PHE A 178 8.05 0.99 -4.43
C PHE A 178 6.66 1.02 -5.06
N HIS A 179 6.05 -0.15 -5.22
CA HIS A 179 4.72 -0.33 -5.80
C HIS A 179 3.89 -1.26 -4.93
N PHE A 180 2.60 -0.94 -4.83
CA PHE A 180 1.59 -1.75 -4.13
C PHE A 180 0.44 -1.94 -5.10
N LEU A 181 0.20 -3.17 -5.53
CA LEU A 181 -0.92 -3.53 -6.39
C LEU A 181 -2.21 -3.58 -5.57
N LYS A 182 -3.35 -3.44 -6.23
CA LYS A 182 -4.65 -3.67 -5.60
C LYS A 182 -4.92 -5.17 -5.50
N GLY A 183 -5.17 -5.63 -4.29
CA GLY A 183 -5.76 -6.94 -4.03
C GLY A 183 -7.28 -6.87 -3.88
N ASN A 184 -7.93 -8.02 -3.66
CA ASN A 184 -9.38 -8.05 -3.48
C ASN A 184 -9.81 -7.52 -2.11
N HIS A 185 -8.89 -7.38 -1.14
CA HIS A 185 -9.18 -6.83 0.19
C HIS A 185 -9.15 -5.29 0.22
N GLU A 186 -8.58 -4.63 -0.79
CA GLU A 186 -8.61 -3.16 -0.90
C GLU A 186 -10.00 -2.67 -1.36
N ASN A 187 -10.97 -2.76 -0.45
CA ASN A 187 -12.37 -2.39 -0.65
C ASN A 187 -12.98 -1.83 0.65
N ILE A 188 -12.57 -0.63 1.05
CA ILE A 188 -12.95 -0.02 2.35
C ILE A 188 -14.46 0.19 2.52
N ARG A 189 -15.21 0.27 1.41
CA ARG A 189 -16.66 0.40 1.40
C ARG A 189 -17.40 -0.93 1.45
N ASN A 190 -16.68 -2.04 1.37
CA ASN A 190 -17.25 -3.38 1.24
C ASN A 190 -18.27 -3.47 0.10
N GLU A 191 -17.98 -2.81 -1.03
CA GLU A 191 -18.90 -2.71 -2.17
C GLU A 191 -18.74 -3.91 -3.10
N THR A 192 -19.81 -4.26 -3.82
CA THR A 192 -19.79 -5.23 -4.91
C THR A 192 -20.06 -4.49 -6.23
N GLY A 193 -19.16 -4.64 -7.19
CA GLY A 193 -19.18 -3.92 -8.47
C GLY A 193 -17.90 -3.12 -8.70
N SER A 194 -17.70 -2.62 -9.91
CA SER A 194 -16.49 -1.84 -10.30
C SER A 194 -15.16 -2.55 -9.99
N GLY A 195 -15.14 -3.89 -10.09
CA GLY A 195 -13.95 -4.69 -9.77
C GLY A 195 -13.80 -5.05 -8.28
N ASN A 196 -14.71 -4.57 -7.42
CA ASN A 196 -14.78 -4.94 -6.01
C ASN A 196 -15.81 -6.05 -5.76
N TYR A 197 -15.53 -6.87 -4.75
CA TYR A 197 -16.46 -7.83 -4.18
C TYR A 197 -16.44 -7.67 -2.67
N ALA A 198 -17.62 -7.65 -2.05
CA ALA A 198 -17.73 -7.59 -0.59
C ALA A 198 -17.02 -8.80 0.03
N TYR A 199 -16.22 -8.56 1.07
CA TYR A 199 -15.35 -9.58 1.64
C TYR A 199 -15.87 -10.14 2.96
N GLY A 200 -15.82 -11.46 3.09
CA GLY A 200 -16.07 -12.19 4.33
C GLY A 200 -15.53 -13.62 4.25
N LYS A 201 -14.78 -14.05 5.27
CA LYS A 201 -14.15 -15.39 5.33
C LYS A 201 -14.28 -16.00 6.71
N TYR A 202 -13.84 -15.29 7.75
CA TYR A 202 -13.93 -15.69 9.14
C TYR A 202 -15.08 -15.01 9.88
N ALA A 203 -15.51 -13.85 9.41
CA ALA A 203 -16.64 -13.09 9.93
C ALA A 203 -17.33 -12.33 8.78
N TYR A 204 -17.86 -11.13 9.07
CA TYR A 204 -18.29 -10.17 8.06
C TYR A 204 -17.22 -9.09 7.90
N GLU A 205 -15.95 -9.49 7.69
CA GLU A 205 -14.78 -8.61 7.83
C GLU A 205 -14.95 -7.28 7.10
N GLY A 206 -15.30 -7.29 5.81
CA GLY A 206 -15.47 -6.05 5.06
C GLY A 206 -16.59 -5.17 5.62
N ALA A 207 -17.73 -5.76 6.03
CA ALA A 207 -18.84 -5.00 6.60
C ALA A 207 -18.52 -4.43 7.98
N MET A 208 -17.82 -5.21 8.82
CA MET A 208 -17.36 -4.80 10.14
C MET A 208 -16.36 -3.65 10.03
N VAL A 209 -15.38 -3.75 9.13
CA VAL A 209 -14.40 -2.69 8.84
C VAL A 209 -15.10 -1.44 8.34
N TYR A 210 -16.02 -1.58 7.38
CA TYR A 210 -16.74 -0.42 6.85
C TYR A 210 -17.56 0.30 7.94
N HIS A 211 -18.30 -0.45 8.76
CA HIS A 211 -19.07 0.13 9.87
C HIS A 211 -18.17 0.79 10.92
N TYR A 212 -17.04 0.15 11.24
CA TYR A 212 -16.05 0.71 12.17
C TYR A 212 -15.51 2.05 11.65
N VAL A 213 -15.11 2.15 10.38
CA VAL A 213 -14.60 3.42 9.83
C VAL A 213 -15.69 4.48 9.72
N GLN A 214 -16.95 4.09 9.49
CA GLN A 214 -18.06 5.05 9.53
C GLN A 214 -18.29 5.64 10.93
N LYS A 215 -18.05 4.84 11.97
CA LYS A 215 -18.23 5.25 13.37
C LYS A 215 -17.07 6.10 13.91
N PHE A 216 -15.83 5.71 13.60
CA PHE A 216 -14.64 6.28 14.24
C PHE A 216 -13.77 7.16 13.32
N TYR A 217 -14.02 7.14 12.01
CA TYR A 217 -13.30 7.99 11.04
C TYR A 217 -14.28 8.92 10.32
N SER A 218 -13.77 10.04 9.82
CA SER A 218 -14.61 11.01 9.12
C SER A 218 -15.02 10.49 7.74
N LYS A 219 -16.17 10.94 7.24
CA LYS A 219 -16.57 10.70 5.83
C LYS A 219 -15.47 11.13 4.85
N ALA A 220 -14.81 12.27 5.10
CA ALA A 220 -13.72 12.76 4.26
C ALA A 220 -12.51 11.81 4.25
N PHE A 221 -12.25 11.10 5.34
CA PHE A 221 -11.25 10.03 5.38
C PHE A 221 -11.64 8.89 4.44
N ILE A 222 -12.86 8.37 4.56
CA ILE A 222 -13.36 7.27 3.73
C ILE A 222 -13.28 7.62 2.24
N GLU A 223 -13.72 8.82 1.85
CA GLU A 223 -13.64 9.26 0.44
C GLU A 223 -12.20 9.30 -0.08
N GLN A 224 -11.23 9.74 0.75
CA GLN A 224 -9.82 9.74 0.34
C GLN A 224 -9.23 8.33 0.27
N TYR A 225 -9.69 7.42 1.12
CA TYR A 225 -9.27 6.02 1.09
C TYR A 225 -9.78 5.32 -0.18
N VAL A 226 -11.03 5.56 -0.56
CA VAL A 226 -11.58 5.07 -1.84
C VAL A 226 -10.79 5.62 -3.02
N VAL A 227 -10.44 6.91 -3.01
CA VAL A 227 -9.57 7.48 -4.07
C VAL A 227 -8.21 6.78 -4.11
N PHE A 228 -7.64 6.43 -2.96
CA PHE A 228 -6.40 5.67 -2.89
C PHE A 228 -6.54 4.29 -3.55
N GLU A 229 -7.55 3.50 -3.16
CA GLU A 229 -7.81 2.17 -3.73
C GLU A 229 -8.00 2.23 -5.25
N LYS A 230 -8.71 3.25 -5.74
CA LYS A 230 -8.97 3.48 -7.17
C LYS A 230 -7.78 3.97 -7.98
N ASN A 231 -6.69 4.35 -7.32
CA ASN A 231 -5.45 4.78 -7.96
C ASN A 231 -4.38 3.66 -7.96
N LEU A 232 -4.65 2.54 -7.28
CA LEU A 232 -3.70 1.43 -7.20
C LEU A 232 -3.53 0.71 -8.55
N PRO A 233 -2.31 0.26 -8.88
CA PRO A 233 -2.05 -0.62 -10.02
C PRO A 233 -2.75 -1.97 -9.87
N LEU A 234 -3.25 -2.49 -10.99
CA LEU A 234 -3.76 -3.86 -11.10
C LEU A 234 -2.65 -4.83 -11.54
N LEU A 235 -1.72 -4.34 -12.36
CA LEU A 235 -0.69 -5.16 -13.01
C LEU A 235 0.66 -4.44 -13.01
N ALA A 236 1.71 -5.13 -12.57
CA ALA A 236 3.10 -4.74 -12.83
C ALA A 236 3.72 -5.56 -13.96
N ILE A 237 4.52 -4.90 -14.80
CA ILE A 237 5.20 -5.51 -15.94
C ILE A 237 6.71 -5.35 -15.74
N GLY A 238 7.40 -6.47 -15.54
CA GLY A 238 8.86 -6.55 -15.53
C GLY A 238 9.42 -6.92 -16.91
N ASN A 239 10.74 -7.15 -16.97
CA ASN A 239 11.42 -7.52 -18.22
C ASN A 239 10.93 -8.85 -18.81
N ASN A 240 10.66 -9.84 -17.95
CA ASN A 240 10.33 -11.21 -18.35
C ASN A 240 9.24 -11.85 -17.48
N PHE A 241 8.49 -11.04 -16.73
CA PHE A 241 7.42 -11.51 -15.86
C PHE A 241 6.30 -10.45 -15.76
N LEU A 242 5.12 -10.93 -15.36
CA LEU A 242 3.97 -10.12 -15.01
C LEU A 242 3.64 -10.38 -13.54
N ILE A 243 3.14 -9.36 -12.84
CA ILE A 243 2.68 -9.49 -11.46
C ILE A 243 1.28 -8.90 -11.37
N SER A 244 0.33 -9.71 -10.95
CA SER A 244 -1.01 -9.29 -10.52
C SER A 244 -1.30 -9.94 -9.18
N HIS A 245 -2.29 -9.43 -8.46
CA HIS A 245 -2.75 -10.04 -7.22
C HIS A 245 -3.23 -11.48 -7.46
N ALA A 246 -4.08 -11.66 -8.46
CA ALA A 246 -4.58 -12.96 -8.89
C ALA A 246 -4.44 -13.14 -10.40
N GLU A 247 -4.55 -14.39 -10.87
CA GLU A 247 -4.61 -14.69 -12.30
C GLU A 247 -5.89 -14.07 -12.91
N PRO A 248 -5.81 -13.46 -14.10
CA PRO A 248 -7.00 -12.95 -14.76
C PRO A 248 -7.96 -14.08 -15.14
N TYR A 249 -9.25 -13.89 -14.87
CA TYR A 249 -10.30 -14.88 -15.20
C TYR A 249 -10.45 -15.12 -16.71
N THR A 250 -10.11 -14.12 -17.53
CA THR A 250 -10.15 -14.19 -18.99
C THR A 250 -8.98 -13.42 -19.58
N PHE A 251 -8.79 -13.49 -20.89
CA PHE A 251 -7.79 -12.67 -21.56
C PHE A 251 -8.17 -11.19 -21.51
N PHE A 252 -7.21 -10.35 -21.11
CA PHE A 252 -7.28 -8.90 -21.21
C PHE A 252 -6.09 -8.40 -22.03
N ASP A 253 -6.37 -7.56 -23.02
CA ASP A 253 -5.31 -6.90 -23.77
C ASP A 253 -4.68 -5.74 -22.97
N ARG A 254 -3.58 -5.20 -23.49
CA ARG A 254 -2.83 -4.14 -22.80
C ARG A 254 -3.63 -2.84 -22.66
N GLN A 255 -4.49 -2.48 -23.62
CA GLN A 255 -5.28 -1.24 -23.55
C GLN A 255 -6.39 -1.35 -22.52
N GLN A 256 -7.02 -2.52 -22.45
CA GLN A 256 -8.00 -2.87 -21.45
C GLN A 256 -7.47 -2.66 -20.03
N VAL A 257 -6.31 -3.25 -19.70
CA VAL A 257 -5.71 -3.09 -18.36
C VAL A 257 -5.20 -1.67 -18.11
N LYS A 258 -4.76 -0.96 -19.15
CA LYS A 258 -4.33 0.44 -19.02
C LYS A 258 -5.49 1.39 -18.73
N GLY A 259 -6.60 1.25 -19.43
CA GLY A 259 -7.57 2.34 -19.57
C GLY A 259 -9.03 2.00 -19.34
N GLU A 260 -9.44 0.74 -19.43
CA GLU A 260 -10.85 0.35 -19.28
C GLU A 260 -11.16 -0.18 -17.88
N PHE A 261 -10.20 -0.88 -17.28
CA PHE A 261 -10.33 -1.44 -15.95
C PHE A 261 -9.70 -0.52 -14.92
N ARG A 262 -10.55 0.32 -14.31
CA ARG A 262 -10.24 0.98 -13.04
C ARG A 262 -10.84 0.13 -11.91
N PRO A 263 -10.11 -0.05 -10.80
CA PRO A 263 -10.73 -0.54 -9.58
C PRO A 263 -11.73 0.43 -8.93
#